data_AF-A0A160IS29-F1
#
_entry.id   AF-A0A160IS29-F1
#
_cell.length_a   1.000
_cell.length_b   1.000
_cell.length_c   1.000
_cell.angle_alpha   90.00
_cell.angle_beta   90.00
_cell.angle_gamma   90.00
#
_symmetry.space_group_name_H-M   'P 1'
#
loop_
_entity.id
_entity.type
_entity.pdbx_description
1 polymer ?
#
loop_
_entity_poly.entity_id
_entity_poly.type
_entity_poly.pdbx_seq_one_letter_code
_entity_poly.pdbx_strand_id
1 'polypeptide(L)'
;MYNRISLKERITHSSDVVECPVKDCTHQVPRQKKKFKSTDTFLCPTHNIILSPTTFEYRDYTMNLLSKDPEDLQLLQTILKQKRENRLARSNSEDAVTWNMFRYLERNQLLEGYLDSLGIRNTSNPKIHYWCYDREQQHTYPLLVKARKTFGETPSRGSEPDLLIETENAIILIECKTGLSNNTKPSRVDVEKLYTEGDNWFFTQVFKAGFYTIAKKDRKYELLRYWLLGQWMAKQKKKEFYLFNLVREEAERNIEHEFGKHLISGKGTFKRTTWESMYHFIKTSSTDHTPIFEYLKNQTLGYTSSGKLKMGYRL
;
A
#
# COMPACT_ATOMS: atom_id res chain seq x y z
N MET A 1 11.30 -4.98 -15.99
CA MET A 1 9.90 -4.62 -15.73
C MET A 1 9.33 -3.97 -16.98
N TYR A 2 8.15 -4.40 -17.44
CA TYR A 2 7.45 -3.71 -18.52
C TYR A 2 6.78 -2.46 -17.95
N ASN A 3 7.03 -1.34 -18.61
CA ASN A 3 6.66 0.01 -18.18
C ASN A 3 6.06 0.78 -19.37
N ARG A 4 5.67 2.04 -19.16
CA ARG A 4 5.09 2.89 -20.21
C ARG A 4 5.86 2.85 -21.54
N ILE A 5 7.20 2.82 -21.50
CA ILE A 5 8.04 2.88 -22.71
C ILE A 5 7.92 1.59 -23.52
N SER A 6 7.82 0.45 -22.86
CA SER A 6 7.76 -0.88 -23.49
C SER A 6 6.34 -1.40 -23.73
N LEU A 7 5.33 -0.75 -23.16
CA LEU A 7 3.93 -1.14 -23.28
C LEU A 7 3.21 -0.41 -24.42
N LYS A 8 2.24 -1.07 -25.05
CA LYS A 8 1.33 -0.49 -26.03
C LYS A 8 0.47 0.58 -25.35
N GLU A 9 0.24 1.70 -26.03
CA GLU A 9 -0.67 2.75 -25.54
C GLU A 9 -2.14 2.29 -25.52
N ARG A 10 -2.49 1.39 -26.43
CA ARG A 10 -3.78 0.72 -26.48
C ARG A 10 -3.58 -0.76 -26.72
N ILE A 11 -4.30 -1.57 -25.96
CA ILE A 11 -4.47 -2.99 -26.25
C ILE A 11 -5.83 -3.26 -26.88
N THR A 12 -5.85 -4.19 -27.81
CA THR A 12 -7.05 -4.79 -28.38
C THR A 12 -7.49 -5.99 -27.53
N HIS A 13 -8.78 -6.04 -27.23
CA HIS A 13 -9.38 -7.21 -26.62
C HIS A 13 -10.85 -7.30 -27.03
N SER A 14 -11.37 -8.52 -27.10
CA SER A 14 -12.76 -8.79 -27.45
C SER A 14 -13.49 -9.42 -26.24
N SER A 15 -14.67 -10.01 -26.47
CA SER A 15 -15.32 -10.89 -25.50
C SER A 15 -14.47 -12.11 -25.13
N ASP A 16 -13.58 -12.54 -26.02
CA ASP A 16 -12.99 -13.88 -26.00
C ASP A 16 -11.47 -13.90 -25.96
N VAL A 17 -10.79 -12.86 -26.42
CA VAL A 17 -9.32 -12.78 -26.39
C VAL A 17 -8.80 -11.45 -25.87
N VAL A 18 -7.58 -11.47 -25.35
CA VAL A 18 -6.79 -10.30 -24.97
C VAL A 18 -5.40 -10.42 -25.58
N GLU A 19 -4.90 -9.33 -26.16
CA GLU A 19 -3.54 -9.31 -26.70
C GLU A 19 -2.48 -9.03 -25.62
N CYS A 20 -1.24 -9.42 -25.93
CA CYS A 20 -0.08 -9.05 -25.14
C CYS A 20 0.10 -7.52 -25.13
N PRO A 21 0.31 -6.91 -23.94
CA PRO A 21 0.45 -5.46 -23.82
C PRO A 21 1.84 -4.94 -24.17
N VAL A 22 2.83 -5.80 -24.39
CA VAL A 22 4.19 -5.38 -24.76
C VAL A 22 4.20 -4.96 -26.24
N LYS A 23 4.90 -3.86 -26.55
CA LYS A 23 5.08 -3.36 -27.93
C LYS A 23 5.61 -4.47 -28.83
N ASP A 24 5.18 -4.44 -30.09
CA ASP A 24 5.57 -5.37 -31.15
C ASP A 24 5.20 -6.84 -30.91
N CYS A 25 4.57 -7.18 -29.79
CA CYS A 25 4.01 -8.50 -29.55
C CYS A 25 2.61 -8.63 -30.12
N THR A 26 2.38 -9.61 -30.99
CA THR A 26 1.06 -9.90 -31.57
C THR A 26 0.35 -11.07 -30.88
N HIS A 27 0.96 -11.68 -29.87
CA HIS A 27 0.40 -12.85 -29.18
C HIS A 27 -0.92 -12.51 -28.48
N GLN A 28 -1.88 -13.42 -28.55
CA GLN A 28 -3.19 -13.29 -27.91
C GLN A 28 -3.50 -14.54 -27.10
N VAL A 29 -4.21 -14.36 -26.00
CA VAL A 29 -4.68 -15.45 -25.13
C VAL A 29 -6.19 -15.33 -24.88
N PRO A 30 -6.86 -16.41 -24.47
CA PRO A 30 -8.25 -16.33 -24.04
C PRO A 30 -8.47 -15.26 -22.97
N ARG A 31 -9.57 -14.52 -23.06
CA ARG A 31 -9.90 -13.46 -22.12
C ARG A 31 -10.30 -14.06 -20.77
N GLN A 32 -9.61 -13.62 -19.72
CA GLN A 32 -10.02 -13.95 -18.35
C GLN A 32 -11.38 -13.33 -18.01
N LYS A 33 -12.29 -14.14 -17.45
CA LYS A 33 -13.64 -13.74 -17.03
C LYS A 33 -13.74 -13.80 -15.50
N LYS A 34 -14.29 -12.74 -14.88
CA LYS A 34 -14.55 -12.59 -13.43
C LYS A 34 -13.32 -12.42 -12.52
N LYS A 35 -12.51 -13.47 -12.34
CA LYS A 35 -11.36 -13.49 -11.42
C LYS A 35 -10.07 -13.74 -12.18
N PHE A 36 -9.00 -13.05 -11.77
CA PHE A 36 -7.67 -13.31 -12.30
C PHE A 36 -7.21 -14.71 -11.89
N LYS A 37 -6.68 -15.47 -12.84
CA LYS A 37 -6.13 -16.82 -12.70
C LYS A 37 -4.72 -16.82 -13.27
N SER A 38 -3.76 -17.23 -12.47
CA SER A 38 -2.36 -17.39 -12.89
C SER A 38 -2.16 -18.81 -13.42
N THR A 39 -2.54 -19.03 -14.68
CA THR A 39 -2.40 -20.33 -15.37
C THR A 39 -1.83 -20.14 -16.76
N ASP A 40 -1.14 -21.16 -17.27
CA ASP A 40 -0.45 -21.09 -18.57
C ASP A 40 -1.41 -20.85 -19.75
N THR A 41 -2.72 -21.11 -19.58
CA THR A 41 -3.78 -20.73 -20.52
C THR A 41 -3.78 -19.23 -20.86
N PHE A 42 -3.35 -18.37 -19.94
CA PHE A 42 -3.35 -16.91 -20.10
C PHE A 42 -1.93 -16.34 -20.28
N LEU A 43 -0.94 -17.21 -20.49
CA LEU A 43 0.46 -16.82 -20.59
C LEU A 43 0.82 -16.33 -21.99
N CYS A 44 1.47 -15.18 -22.07
CA CYS A 44 2.27 -14.84 -23.24
C CYS A 44 3.64 -15.51 -23.11
N PRO A 45 3.98 -16.52 -23.94
CA PRO A 45 5.23 -17.27 -23.79
C PRO A 45 6.47 -16.42 -24.08
N THR A 46 6.35 -15.42 -24.95
CA THR A 46 7.45 -14.52 -25.33
C THR A 46 7.89 -13.62 -24.17
N HIS A 47 6.92 -13.10 -23.42
CA HIS A 47 7.17 -12.08 -22.38
C HIS A 47 7.04 -12.64 -20.96
N ASN A 48 6.65 -13.91 -20.83
CA ASN A 48 6.48 -14.62 -19.57
C ASN A 48 5.55 -13.89 -18.58
N ILE A 49 4.44 -13.35 -19.10
CA ILE A 49 3.42 -12.63 -18.33
C ILE A 49 2.04 -13.26 -18.53
N ILE A 50 1.25 -13.31 -17.46
CA ILE A 50 -0.13 -13.76 -17.45
C ILE A 50 -1.04 -12.57 -17.75
N LEU A 51 -1.81 -12.65 -18.84
CA LEU A 51 -2.56 -11.54 -19.38
C LEU A 51 -3.99 -11.46 -18.83
N SER A 52 -4.45 -10.25 -18.56
CA SER A 52 -5.87 -9.92 -18.38
C SER A 52 -6.22 -8.63 -19.13
N PRO A 53 -7.51 -8.33 -19.34
CA PRO A 53 -7.92 -7.14 -20.11
C PRO A 53 -7.49 -5.79 -19.54
N THR A 54 -7.15 -5.71 -18.26
CA THR A 54 -6.85 -4.45 -17.57
C THR A 54 -5.50 -4.43 -16.86
N THR A 55 -4.79 -5.55 -16.80
CA THR A 55 -3.48 -5.69 -16.14
C THR A 55 -2.81 -7.00 -16.60
N PHE A 56 -1.56 -7.20 -16.22
CA PHE A 56 -0.88 -8.49 -16.33
C PHE A 56 -0.13 -8.80 -15.03
N GLU A 57 0.15 -10.09 -14.81
CA GLU A 57 1.04 -10.56 -13.74
C GLU A 57 2.32 -11.13 -14.34
N TYR A 58 3.48 -10.76 -13.77
CA TYR A 58 4.73 -11.43 -14.06
C TYR A 58 4.70 -12.86 -13.49
N ARG A 59 5.16 -13.85 -14.26
CA ARG A 59 5.28 -15.22 -13.74
C ARG A 59 6.25 -15.28 -12.56
N ASP A 60 7.32 -14.47 -12.64
CA ASP A 60 8.24 -14.20 -11.56
C ASP A 60 8.00 -12.79 -11.01
N TYR A 61 7.50 -12.69 -9.76
CA TYR A 61 7.20 -11.41 -9.13
C TYR A 61 8.44 -10.52 -8.96
N THR A 62 9.66 -11.10 -8.93
CA THR A 62 10.89 -10.33 -8.81
C THR A 62 11.13 -9.44 -10.03
N MET A 63 10.50 -9.75 -11.18
CA MET A 63 10.52 -8.88 -12.36
C MET A 63 9.85 -7.52 -12.12
N ASN A 64 9.04 -7.41 -11.07
CA ASN A 64 8.38 -6.17 -10.62
C ASN A 64 9.13 -5.45 -9.49
N LEU A 65 10.35 -5.88 -9.16
CA LEU A 65 11.18 -5.27 -8.13
C LEU A 65 12.35 -4.53 -8.76
N LEU A 66 12.72 -3.39 -8.18
CA LEU A 66 13.92 -2.63 -8.56
C LEU A 66 15.18 -3.26 -7.97
N SER A 67 15.18 -3.51 -6.67
CA SER A 67 16.28 -4.20 -6.00
C SER A 67 16.09 -5.71 -6.10
N LYS A 68 17.15 -6.40 -6.53
CA LYS A 68 17.19 -7.86 -6.72
C LYS A 68 18.42 -8.48 -6.08
N ASP A 69 19.10 -7.74 -5.21
CA ASP A 69 20.19 -8.29 -4.43
C ASP A 69 19.66 -9.42 -3.52
N PRO A 70 20.49 -10.44 -3.24
CA PRO A 70 20.05 -11.61 -2.48
C PRO A 70 19.47 -11.28 -1.10
N GLU A 71 19.99 -10.25 -0.42
CA GLU A 71 19.54 -9.83 0.91
C GLU A 71 18.10 -9.29 0.86
N ASP A 72 17.81 -8.36 -0.07
CA ASP A 72 16.47 -7.82 -0.25
C ASP A 72 15.45 -8.89 -0.65
N LEU A 73 15.84 -9.81 -1.55
CA LEU A 73 14.97 -10.91 -1.95
C LEU A 73 14.71 -11.88 -0.80
N GLN A 74 15.72 -12.21 0.00
CA GLN A 74 15.56 -13.09 1.18
C GLN A 74 14.66 -12.45 2.24
N LEU A 75 14.85 -11.15 2.51
CA LEU A 75 13.99 -10.41 3.41
C LEU A 75 12.54 -10.40 2.91
N LEU A 76 12.32 -10.04 1.65
CA LEU A 76 10.99 -10.00 1.06
C LEU A 76 10.32 -11.38 1.07
N GLN A 77 11.04 -12.44 0.71
CA GLN A 77 10.53 -13.82 0.79
C GLN A 77 10.10 -14.18 2.21
N THR A 78 10.83 -13.75 3.23
CA THR A 78 10.48 -14.00 4.63
C THR A 78 9.22 -13.26 5.03
N ILE A 79 9.09 -11.99 4.63
CA ILE A 79 7.89 -11.18 4.87
C ILE A 79 6.66 -11.81 4.18
N LEU A 80 6.82 -12.25 2.93
CA LEU A 80 5.73 -12.82 2.13
C LEU A 80 5.18 -14.14 2.66
N LYS A 81 5.95 -14.88 3.47
CA LYS A 81 5.44 -16.06 4.19
C LYS A 81 4.42 -15.69 5.26
N GLN A 82 4.46 -14.47 5.77
CA GLN A 82 3.57 -13.97 6.83
C GLN A 82 2.46 -13.07 6.28
N LYS A 83 2.69 -12.40 5.14
CA LYS A 83 1.72 -11.50 4.50
C LYS A 83 0.46 -12.25 4.08
N ARG A 84 -0.71 -11.68 4.38
CA ARG A 84 -1.99 -12.35 4.11
C ARG A 84 -2.30 -12.54 2.62
N GLU A 85 -2.04 -11.52 1.82
CA GLU A 85 -2.26 -11.54 0.37
C GLU A 85 -1.03 -11.02 -0.34
N ASN A 86 -0.54 -11.77 -1.34
CA ASN A 86 0.59 -11.32 -2.16
C ASN A 86 0.11 -10.97 -3.56
N ARG A 87 0.28 -9.71 -3.95
CA ARG A 87 -0.02 -9.24 -5.31
C ARG A 87 1.17 -8.55 -5.96
N LEU A 88 2.39 -8.80 -5.49
CA LEU A 88 3.62 -8.17 -6.01
C LEU A 88 3.83 -8.40 -7.51
N ALA A 89 3.37 -9.54 -8.04
CA ALA A 89 3.52 -9.86 -9.45
C ALA A 89 2.69 -8.98 -10.39
N ARG A 90 1.68 -8.25 -9.90
CA ARG A 90 0.84 -7.42 -10.77
C ARG A 90 1.60 -6.21 -11.29
N SER A 91 1.47 -5.92 -12.57
CA SER A 91 2.06 -4.72 -13.20
C SER A 91 1.68 -3.42 -12.48
N ASN A 92 0.47 -3.35 -11.93
CA ASN A 92 -0.07 -2.24 -11.16
C ASN A 92 -0.13 -2.53 -9.64
N SER A 93 0.79 -3.36 -9.13
CA SER A 93 0.82 -3.74 -7.73
C SER A 93 1.19 -2.57 -6.83
N GLU A 94 0.29 -2.27 -5.90
CA GLU A 94 0.53 -1.36 -4.78
C GLU A 94 1.66 -1.87 -3.89
N ASP A 95 1.63 -3.16 -3.52
CA ASP A 95 2.67 -3.80 -2.73
C ASP A 95 4.07 -3.61 -3.36
N ALA A 96 4.17 -3.71 -4.68
CA ALA A 96 5.45 -3.59 -5.38
C ALA A 96 5.95 -2.14 -5.40
N VAL A 97 5.06 -1.17 -5.60
CA VAL A 97 5.42 0.26 -5.50
C VAL A 97 5.88 0.58 -4.08
N THR A 98 5.12 0.15 -3.07
CA THR A 98 5.47 0.36 -1.66
C THR A 98 6.85 -0.21 -1.35
N TRP A 99 7.12 -1.46 -1.73
CA TRP A 99 8.42 -2.08 -1.56
C TRP A 99 9.52 -1.29 -2.27
N ASN A 100 9.37 -1.03 -3.57
CA ASN A 100 10.40 -0.38 -4.38
C ASN A 100 10.76 1.01 -3.84
N MET A 101 9.75 1.80 -3.44
CA MET A 101 9.97 3.17 -2.94
C MET A 101 10.57 3.19 -1.55
N PHE A 102 9.98 2.46 -0.59
CA PHE A 102 10.45 2.51 0.79
C PHE A 102 11.73 1.72 1.02
N ARG A 103 11.95 0.62 0.30
CA ARG A 103 13.22 -0.10 0.36
C ARG A 103 14.34 0.77 -0.19
N TYR A 104 14.06 1.53 -1.25
CA TYR A 104 15.00 2.53 -1.77
C TYR A 104 15.31 3.61 -0.72
N LEU A 105 14.30 4.19 -0.05
CA LEU A 105 14.53 5.17 1.03
C LEU A 105 15.38 4.59 2.17
N GLU A 106 15.08 3.36 2.58
CA GLU A 106 15.79 2.67 3.65
C GLU A 106 17.26 2.41 3.29
N ARG A 107 17.53 1.86 2.10
CA ARG A 107 18.89 1.53 1.65
C ARG A 107 19.78 2.75 1.48
N ASN A 108 19.20 3.89 1.12
CA ASN A 108 19.93 5.13 0.88
C ASN A 108 19.92 6.05 2.11
N GLN A 109 19.45 5.57 3.28
CA GLN A 109 19.38 6.36 4.53
C GLN A 109 18.55 7.66 4.38
N LEU A 110 17.59 7.67 3.45
CA LEU A 110 16.71 8.82 3.17
C LEU A 110 15.40 8.78 3.96
N LEU A 111 15.13 7.68 4.68
CA LEU A 111 13.88 7.52 5.41
C LEU A 111 13.69 8.59 6.49
N GLU A 112 14.74 8.90 7.26
CA GLU A 112 14.69 9.93 8.31
C GLU A 112 14.32 11.30 7.73
N GLY A 113 15.07 11.76 6.71
CA GLY A 113 14.79 13.02 6.03
C GLY A 113 13.41 13.05 5.36
N TYR A 114 12.91 11.91 4.86
CA TYR A 114 11.55 11.84 4.31
C TYR A 114 10.51 12.05 5.41
N LEU A 115 10.65 11.40 6.57
CA LEU A 115 9.74 11.57 7.70
C LEU A 115 9.76 13.00 8.24
N ASP A 116 10.93 13.65 8.28
CA ASP A 116 11.07 15.06 8.64
C ASP A 116 10.33 15.97 7.66
N SER A 117 10.41 15.68 6.36
CA SER A 117 9.67 16.42 5.33
C SER A 117 8.15 16.34 5.49
N LEU A 118 7.64 15.31 6.18
CA LEU A 118 6.22 15.16 6.54
C LEU A 118 5.84 15.94 7.83
N GLY A 119 6.82 16.60 8.45
CA GLY A 119 6.68 17.36 9.69
C GLY A 119 6.64 16.49 10.95
N ILE A 120 7.19 15.27 10.89
CA ILE A 120 7.36 14.42 12.06
C ILE A 120 8.65 14.85 12.75
N ARG A 121 8.61 15.00 14.08
CA ARG A 121 9.79 15.43 14.86
C ARG A 121 10.52 14.22 15.42
N ASN A 122 11.84 14.36 15.63
CA ASN A 122 12.70 13.36 16.28
C ASN A 122 12.55 11.97 15.62
N THR A 123 12.80 11.93 14.32
CA THR A 123 12.63 10.75 13.47
C THR A 123 13.84 9.82 13.46
N SER A 124 14.84 10.10 14.30
CA SER A 124 16.12 9.40 14.34
C SER A 124 15.99 7.88 14.50
N ASN A 125 16.83 7.18 13.75
CA ASN A 125 16.89 5.72 13.66
C ASN A 125 15.52 5.05 13.40
N PRO A 126 14.80 5.43 12.32
CA PRO A 126 13.48 4.89 12.05
C PRO A 126 13.54 3.39 11.74
N LYS A 127 12.74 2.58 12.44
CA LYS A 127 12.57 1.14 12.16
C LYS A 127 11.34 0.92 11.30
N ILE A 128 11.54 0.41 10.09
CA ILE A 128 10.45 0.12 9.14
C ILE A 128 10.03 -1.35 9.19
N HIS A 129 8.71 -1.56 9.29
CA HIS A 129 8.05 -2.86 9.33
C HIS A 129 7.10 -2.98 8.13
N TYR A 130 7.56 -3.64 7.06
CA TYR A 130 6.78 -3.85 5.84
C TYR A 130 5.66 -4.85 6.10
N TRP A 131 4.41 -4.45 5.81
CA TRP A 131 3.20 -5.22 6.11
C TRP A 131 3.21 -5.76 7.55
N CYS A 132 3.71 -4.92 8.47
CA CYS A 132 3.84 -5.18 9.90
C CYS A 132 4.76 -6.35 10.26
N TYR A 133 5.65 -6.78 9.37
CA TYR A 133 6.67 -7.77 9.71
C TYR A 133 7.78 -7.13 10.55
N ASP A 134 8.10 -7.73 11.68
CA ASP A 134 9.20 -7.38 12.57
C ASP A 134 10.40 -8.28 12.29
N ARG A 135 11.51 -7.67 11.86
CA ARG A 135 12.73 -8.39 11.50
C ARG A 135 13.44 -8.99 12.71
N GLU A 136 13.38 -8.34 13.86
CA GLU A 136 14.05 -8.80 15.09
C GLU A 136 13.31 -10.02 15.65
N GLN A 137 11.98 -9.97 15.64
CA GLN A 137 11.13 -11.05 16.16
C GLN A 137 10.78 -12.12 15.10
N GLN A 138 11.13 -11.87 13.84
CA GLN A 138 10.79 -12.68 12.67
C GLN A 138 9.29 -13.02 12.53
N HIS A 139 8.41 -12.13 13.00
CA HIS A 139 6.97 -12.35 13.03
C HIS A 139 6.22 -11.03 12.87
N THR A 140 4.88 -11.05 12.85
CA THR A 140 4.08 -9.81 12.93
C THR A 140 4.44 -9.00 14.18
N TYR A 141 4.57 -7.68 14.02
CA TYR A 141 4.88 -6.72 15.07
C TYR A 141 4.03 -6.96 16.33
N PRO A 142 4.65 -7.27 17.48
CA PRO A 142 3.93 -7.82 18.63
C PRO A 142 2.83 -6.91 19.17
N LEU A 143 3.02 -5.59 19.13
CA LEU A 143 2.04 -4.66 19.65
C LEU A 143 0.80 -4.57 18.76
N LEU A 144 0.96 -4.75 17.44
CA LEU A 144 -0.17 -4.85 16.53
C LEU A 144 -0.96 -6.13 16.79
N VAL A 145 -0.29 -7.26 17.03
CA VAL A 145 -0.98 -8.52 17.39
C VAL A 145 -1.84 -8.32 18.64
N LYS A 146 -1.30 -7.63 19.66
CA LYS A 146 -2.06 -7.28 20.87
C LYS A 146 -3.22 -6.36 20.56
N ALA A 147 -3.01 -5.28 19.81
CA ALA A 147 -4.07 -4.34 19.42
C ALA A 147 -5.20 -5.06 18.67
N ARG A 148 -4.87 -5.87 17.67
CA ARG A 148 -5.83 -6.71 16.92
C ARG A 148 -6.68 -7.55 17.88
N LYS A 149 -6.06 -8.28 18.82
CA LYS A 149 -6.78 -9.08 19.82
C LYS A 149 -7.69 -8.23 20.71
N THR A 150 -7.20 -7.08 21.18
CA THR A 150 -7.95 -6.14 22.03
C THR A 150 -9.25 -5.67 21.37
N PHE A 151 -9.24 -5.45 20.06
CA PHE A 151 -10.39 -4.99 19.29
C PHE A 151 -11.07 -6.11 18.48
N GLY A 152 -10.88 -7.37 18.90
CA GLY A 152 -11.58 -8.54 18.37
C GLY A 152 -11.23 -8.94 16.93
N GLU A 153 -10.11 -8.47 16.39
CA GLU A 153 -9.60 -8.93 15.11
C GLU A 153 -8.89 -10.28 15.24
N THR A 154 -9.04 -11.14 14.24
CA THR A 154 -8.37 -12.45 14.18
C THR A 154 -7.11 -12.39 13.32
N PRO A 155 -6.10 -13.26 13.52
CA PRO A 155 -4.91 -13.30 12.68
C PRO A 155 -5.22 -13.41 11.18
N SER A 156 -6.22 -14.22 10.81
CA SER A 156 -6.65 -14.43 9.42
C SER A 156 -7.38 -13.23 8.79
N ARG A 157 -7.86 -12.26 9.58
CA ARG A 157 -8.67 -11.11 9.12
C ARG A 157 -8.24 -9.77 9.73
N GLY A 158 -7.02 -9.72 10.24
CA GLY A 158 -6.47 -8.54 10.89
C GLY A 158 -6.16 -7.39 9.92
N SER A 159 -6.05 -6.21 10.50
CA SER A 159 -5.58 -4.96 9.90
C SER A 159 -4.08 -5.00 9.66
N GLU A 160 -3.66 -4.98 8.42
CA GLU A 160 -2.26 -5.04 7.96
C GLU A 160 -1.98 -3.75 7.19
N PRO A 161 -1.64 -2.63 7.88
CA PRO A 161 -1.19 -1.43 7.18
C PRO A 161 0.06 -1.77 6.36
N ASP A 162 0.20 -1.11 5.22
CA ASP A 162 1.32 -1.36 4.31
C ASP A 162 2.67 -1.16 4.98
N LEU A 163 2.77 -0.11 5.82
CA LEU A 163 3.96 0.18 6.60
C LEU A 163 3.58 0.55 8.03
N LEU A 164 4.38 0.02 8.96
CA LEU A 164 4.51 0.55 10.31
C LEU A 164 5.94 1.03 10.47
N ILE A 165 6.13 2.27 10.90
CA ILE A 165 7.44 2.83 11.19
C ILE A 165 7.46 3.25 12.66
N GLU A 166 8.45 2.76 13.40
CA GLU A 166 8.69 3.12 14.79
C GLU A 166 9.95 3.98 14.88
N THR A 167 9.82 5.18 15.43
CA THR A 167 10.97 6.03 15.83
C THR A 167 11.09 6.03 17.35
N GLU A 168 12.05 6.77 17.90
CA GLU A 168 12.13 6.95 19.35
C GLU A 168 10.84 7.50 19.96
N ASN A 169 10.18 8.45 19.28
CA ASN A 169 9.06 9.21 19.84
C ASN A 169 7.71 8.97 19.16
N ALA A 170 7.67 8.25 18.02
CA ALA A 170 6.44 8.08 17.25
C ALA A 170 6.18 6.64 16.81
N ILE A 171 4.89 6.31 16.67
CA ILE A 171 4.40 5.20 15.84
C ILE A 171 3.71 5.81 14.64
N ILE A 172 4.15 5.41 13.45
CA ILE A 172 3.68 5.92 12.18
C ILE A 172 3.10 4.77 11.39
N LEU A 173 1.84 4.88 10.98
CA LEU A 173 1.23 3.95 10.03
C LEU A 173 1.08 4.65 8.69
N ILE A 174 1.43 3.96 7.62
CA ILE A 174 1.21 4.45 6.25
C ILE A 174 0.35 3.43 5.52
N GLU A 175 -0.80 3.89 5.05
CA GLU A 175 -1.63 3.16 4.10
C GLU A 175 -1.36 3.71 2.70
N CYS A 176 -0.92 2.84 1.81
CA CYS A 176 -0.53 3.17 0.45
C CYS A 176 -1.72 2.94 -0.48
N LYS A 177 -1.95 3.87 -1.42
CA LYS A 177 -3.01 3.80 -2.43
C LYS A 177 -2.47 4.24 -3.78
N THR A 178 -2.30 3.30 -4.70
CA THR A 178 -1.80 3.57 -6.06
C THR A 178 -2.94 3.78 -7.05
N GLY A 179 -4.02 3.02 -6.95
CA GLY A 179 -5.17 3.13 -7.86
C GLY A 179 -6.53 2.87 -7.21
N LEU A 180 -6.55 2.48 -5.94
CA LEU A 180 -7.77 2.22 -5.18
C LEU A 180 -8.10 3.40 -4.26
N SER A 181 -9.40 3.61 -4.00
CA SER A 181 -9.88 4.63 -3.06
C SER A 181 -9.95 4.08 -1.64
N ASN A 182 -9.99 4.97 -0.65
CA ASN A 182 -10.23 4.64 0.77
C ASN A 182 -11.70 4.33 1.09
N ASN A 183 -12.55 4.18 0.08
CA ASN A 183 -14.00 3.96 0.18
C ASN A 183 -14.36 2.50 0.57
N THR A 184 -14.02 2.14 1.80
CA THR A 184 -14.11 0.78 2.36
C THR A 184 -15.23 0.65 3.38
N LYS A 185 -15.88 -0.51 3.42
CA LYS A 185 -16.90 -0.86 4.41
C LYS A 185 -16.62 -2.23 5.02
N PRO A 186 -17.06 -2.52 6.25
CA PRO A 186 -16.92 -3.85 6.81
C PRO A 186 -17.68 -4.88 5.96
N SER A 187 -17.08 -6.05 5.77
CA SER A 187 -17.73 -7.18 5.09
C SER A 187 -18.73 -7.92 5.98
N ARG A 188 -18.61 -7.75 7.31
CA ARG A 188 -19.48 -8.35 8.34
C ARG A 188 -20.30 -7.27 9.03
N VAL A 189 -21.55 -7.58 9.33
CA VAL A 189 -22.50 -6.61 9.93
C VAL A 189 -22.26 -6.41 11.43
N ASP A 190 -21.67 -7.40 12.09
CA ASP A 190 -21.55 -7.56 13.55
C ASP A 190 -20.20 -7.11 14.16
N VAL A 191 -19.27 -6.59 13.35
CA VAL A 191 -17.91 -6.21 13.84
C VAL A 191 -17.89 -4.96 14.71
N GLU A 192 -18.97 -4.18 14.70
CA GLU A 192 -19.07 -2.88 15.37
C GLU A 192 -18.79 -2.98 16.87
N LYS A 193 -19.45 -3.92 17.57
CA LYS A 193 -19.29 -4.10 19.02
C LYS A 193 -17.83 -4.34 19.41
N LEU A 194 -17.11 -5.17 18.65
CA LEU A 194 -15.72 -5.53 18.93
C LEU A 194 -14.79 -4.30 18.94
N TYR A 195 -15.01 -3.36 18.02
CA TYR A 195 -14.23 -2.12 17.97
C TYR A 195 -14.68 -1.11 19.01
N THR A 196 -15.99 -0.99 19.26
CA THR A 196 -16.52 0.06 20.13
C THR A 196 -16.35 -0.27 21.61
N GLU A 197 -16.49 -1.54 22.00
CA GLU A 197 -16.43 -2.01 23.40
C GLU A 197 -14.99 -2.34 23.86
N GLY A 198 -14.06 -2.56 22.91
CA GLY A 198 -12.68 -2.92 23.20
C GLY A 198 -11.94 -1.86 24.05
N ASP A 199 -11.06 -2.36 24.93
CA ASP A 199 -10.20 -1.55 25.84
C ASP A 199 -10.96 -0.48 26.63
N ASN A 200 -12.02 -0.87 27.35
CA ASN A 200 -12.85 0.05 28.12
C ASN A 200 -13.39 1.21 27.27
N TRP A 201 -14.01 0.87 26.13
CA TRP A 201 -14.60 1.84 25.20
C TRP A 201 -13.59 2.84 24.62
N PHE A 202 -12.34 2.39 24.38
CA PHE A 202 -11.26 3.25 23.86
C PHE A 202 -11.64 3.98 22.56
N PHE A 203 -12.53 3.39 21.76
CA PHE A 203 -13.11 4.01 20.57
C PHE A 203 -13.60 5.44 20.82
N THR A 204 -14.32 5.66 21.93
CA THR A 204 -14.89 6.97 22.30
C THR A 204 -13.84 8.00 22.71
N GLN A 205 -12.61 7.55 23.00
CA GLN A 205 -11.48 8.42 23.36
C GLN A 205 -10.72 8.95 22.14
N VAL A 206 -10.95 8.38 20.96
CA VAL A 206 -10.23 8.73 19.72
C VAL A 206 -11.13 9.18 18.58
N PHE A 207 -12.43 8.91 18.63
CA PHE A 207 -13.42 9.35 17.64
C PHE A 207 -14.54 10.20 18.23
N LYS A 208 -14.93 11.26 17.50
CA LYS A 208 -16.12 12.08 17.75
C LYS A 208 -17.39 11.42 17.21
N ALA A 209 -17.27 10.71 16.10
CA ALA A 209 -18.40 10.08 15.42
C ALA A 209 -18.48 8.59 15.77
N GLY A 210 -19.70 8.04 15.81
CA GLY A 210 -19.92 6.62 16.01
C GLY A 210 -19.41 5.76 14.85
N PHE A 211 -19.16 4.48 15.13
CA PHE A 211 -18.64 3.50 14.16
C PHE A 211 -19.47 3.45 12.87
N TYR A 212 -20.80 3.38 12.97
CA TYR A 212 -21.69 3.36 11.80
C TYR A 212 -21.42 4.53 10.84
N THR A 213 -21.30 5.76 11.38
CA THR A 213 -21.07 6.96 10.57
C THR A 213 -19.76 6.86 9.81
N ILE A 214 -18.68 6.48 10.48
CA ILE A 214 -17.34 6.43 9.87
C ILE A 214 -17.23 5.26 8.90
N ALA A 215 -17.56 4.05 9.34
CA ALA A 215 -17.29 2.81 8.62
C ALA A 215 -18.33 2.45 7.55
N LYS A 216 -19.61 2.81 7.77
CA LYS A 216 -20.72 2.39 6.89
C LYS A 216 -21.26 3.56 6.06
N LYS A 217 -21.52 4.72 6.66
CA LYS A 217 -22.06 5.90 5.96
C LYS A 217 -20.97 6.59 5.12
N ASP A 218 -19.87 6.98 5.77
CA ASP A 218 -18.77 7.72 5.13
C ASP A 218 -17.69 6.78 4.57
N ARG A 219 -17.84 5.46 4.84
CA ARG A 219 -17.10 4.37 4.22
C ARG A 219 -15.58 4.52 4.33
N LYS A 220 -15.11 4.84 5.54
CA LYS A 220 -13.68 4.94 5.91
C LYS A 220 -13.29 3.82 6.87
N TYR A 221 -13.78 2.60 6.66
CA TYR A 221 -13.60 1.49 7.61
C TYR A 221 -12.13 1.12 7.81
N GLU A 222 -11.31 1.09 6.75
CA GLU A 222 -9.89 0.80 6.84
C GLU A 222 -9.13 1.85 7.65
N LEU A 223 -9.31 3.13 7.32
CA LEU A 223 -8.71 4.24 8.07
C LEU A 223 -9.16 4.25 9.54
N LEU A 224 -10.43 3.94 9.83
CA LEU A 224 -10.93 3.79 11.19
C LEU A 224 -10.15 2.74 11.96
N ARG A 225 -9.90 1.57 11.38
CA ARG A 225 -9.15 0.50 12.05
C ARG A 225 -7.72 0.92 12.32
N TYR A 226 -7.02 1.48 11.33
CA TYR A 226 -5.63 1.91 11.51
C TYR A 226 -5.49 3.03 12.52
N TRP A 227 -6.42 3.99 12.53
CA TRP A 227 -6.44 5.03 13.53
C TRP A 227 -6.63 4.47 14.94
N LEU A 228 -7.62 3.59 15.14
CA LEU A 228 -7.90 2.97 16.43
C LEU A 228 -6.73 2.13 16.95
N LEU A 229 -6.22 1.21 16.11
CA LEU A 229 -5.12 0.32 16.49
C LEU A 229 -3.83 1.11 16.72
N GLY A 230 -3.51 2.05 15.83
CA GLY A 230 -2.32 2.87 15.93
C GLY A 230 -2.31 3.77 17.17
N GLN A 231 -3.44 4.42 17.47
CA GLN A 231 -3.63 5.18 18.71
C GLN A 231 -3.43 4.33 19.95
N TRP A 232 -4.00 3.13 19.96
CA TRP A 232 -3.85 2.22 21.08
C TRP A 232 -2.38 1.81 21.26
N MET A 233 -1.69 1.43 20.18
CA MET A 233 -0.26 1.08 20.20
C MET A 233 0.59 2.25 20.71
N ALA A 234 0.36 3.46 20.22
CA ALA A 234 1.12 4.65 20.60
C ALA A 234 0.93 4.99 22.08
N LYS A 235 -0.29 4.85 22.61
CA LYS A 235 -0.59 4.97 24.04
C LYS A 235 0.20 3.97 24.88
N GLN A 236 0.29 2.70 24.47
CA GLN A 236 1.06 1.69 25.23
C GLN A 236 2.56 2.02 25.29
N LYS A 237 3.09 2.67 24.25
CA LYS A 237 4.50 3.04 24.14
C LYS A 237 4.80 4.46 24.62
N LYS A 238 3.78 5.24 25.02
CA LYS A 238 3.88 6.68 25.32
C LYS A 238 4.52 7.48 24.18
N LYS A 239 4.13 7.14 22.94
CA LYS A 239 4.61 7.77 21.71
C LYS A 239 3.52 8.62 21.07
N GLU A 240 3.92 9.55 20.22
CA GLU A 240 3.02 10.20 19.28
C GLU A 240 2.53 9.20 18.23
N PHE A 241 1.37 9.49 17.65
CA PHE A 241 0.80 8.69 16.58
C PHE A 241 0.58 9.50 15.32
N TYR A 242 0.99 8.92 14.20
CA TYR A 242 0.75 9.46 12.87
C TYR A 242 0.11 8.39 11.99
N LEU A 243 -0.95 8.76 11.29
CA LEU A 243 -1.52 7.96 10.21
C LEU A 243 -1.41 8.76 8.91
N PHE A 244 -0.63 8.24 7.97
CA PHE A 244 -0.52 8.80 6.63
C PHE A 244 -1.31 7.98 5.62
N ASN A 245 -2.10 8.67 4.81
CA ASN A 245 -2.69 8.12 3.60
C ASN A 245 -1.84 8.57 2.41
N LEU A 246 -1.02 7.66 1.89
CA LEU A 246 -0.11 7.90 0.77
C LEU A 246 -0.81 7.55 -0.54
N VAL A 247 -1.22 8.57 -1.29
CA VAL A 247 -2.07 8.46 -2.48
C VAL A 247 -1.38 9.07 -3.71
N ARG A 248 -2.05 9.01 -4.87
CA ARG A 248 -1.67 9.86 -6.01
C ARG A 248 -2.12 11.30 -5.81
N GLU A 249 -1.42 12.25 -6.40
CA GLU A 249 -1.71 13.68 -6.27
C GLU A 249 -3.16 14.06 -6.65
N GLU A 250 -3.72 13.45 -7.68
CA GLU A 250 -5.11 13.71 -8.07
C GLU A 250 -6.16 12.99 -7.20
N ALA A 251 -5.74 11.99 -6.41
CA ALA A 251 -6.64 11.15 -5.63
C ALA A 251 -6.82 11.67 -4.20
N GLU A 252 -8.01 11.42 -3.64
CA GLU A 252 -8.31 11.60 -2.20
C GLU A 252 -7.97 13.02 -1.68
N ARG A 253 -8.11 14.06 -2.51
CA ARG A 253 -7.67 15.44 -2.19
C ARG A 253 -8.26 16.01 -0.89
N ASN A 254 -9.48 15.60 -0.54
CA ASN A 254 -10.20 16.07 0.64
C ASN A 254 -10.14 15.08 1.81
N ILE A 255 -9.35 14.00 1.73
CA ILE A 255 -9.40 12.91 2.70
C ILE A 255 -9.07 13.35 4.14
N GLU A 256 -8.16 14.32 4.30
CA GLU A 256 -7.84 14.88 5.61
C GLU A 256 -9.08 15.50 6.28
N HIS A 257 -9.88 16.24 5.53
CA HIS A 257 -11.13 16.80 6.04
C HIS A 257 -12.20 15.71 6.21
N GLU A 258 -12.40 14.87 5.20
CA GLU A 258 -13.43 13.82 5.18
C GLU A 258 -13.26 12.83 6.34
N PHE A 259 -12.04 12.40 6.64
CA PHE A 259 -11.76 11.51 7.76
C PHE A 259 -11.52 12.28 9.06
N GLY A 260 -10.78 13.40 8.99
CA GLY A 260 -10.41 14.21 10.16
C GLY A 260 -11.59 14.78 10.94
N LYS A 261 -12.72 15.07 10.27
CA LYS A 261 -13.96 15.50 10.96
C LYS A 261 -14.46 14.48 12.00
N HIS A 262 -14.08 13.21 11.87
CA HIS A 262 -14.45 12.15 12.81
C HIS A 262 -13.49 12.00 14.00
N LEU A 263 -12.31 12.63 13.96
CA LEU A 263 -11.23 12.40 14.92
C LEU A 263 -11.32 13.39 16.08
N ILE A 264 -10.98 12.93 17.29
CA ILE A 264 -10.80 13.82 18.45
C ILE A 264 -9.47 14.56 18.29
N SER A 265 -9.50 15.88 18.48
CA SER A 265 -8.30 16.72 18.35
C SER A 265 -7.25 16.38 19.42
N GLY A 266 -5.96 16.46 19.07
CA GLY A 266 -4.84 16.21 19.99
C GLY A 266 -4.58 14.73 20.29
N LYS A 267 -5.25 13.80 19.62
CA LYS A 267 -5.08 12.35 19.76
C LYS A 267 -4.30 11.78 18.57
N GLY A 268 -3.17 12.40 18.22
CA GLY A 268 -2.37 12.03 17.04
C GLY A 268 -2.70 12.86 15.79
N THR A 269 -2.03 12.54 14.69
CA THR A 269 -2.07 13.30 13.43
C THR A 269 -2.48 12.41 12.27
N PHE A 270 -3.56 12.78 11.56
CA PHE A 270 -3.91 12.18 10.28
C PHE A 270 -3.53 13.13 9.15
N LYS A 271 -2.77 12.65 8.16
CA LYS A 271 -2.32 13.45 7.02
C LYS A 271 -2.41 12.66 5.71
N ARG A 272 -2.56 13.40 4.63
CA ARG A 272 -2.38 12.93 3.26
C ARG A 272 -0.97 13.28 2.81
N THR A 273 -0.33 12.33 2.15
CA THR A 273 0.89 12.56 1.38
C THR A 273 0.76 11.91 0.02
N THR A 274 1.70 12.17 -0.89
CA THR A 274 1.60 11.70 -2.28
C THR A 274 2.85 10.98 -2.76
N TRP A 275 2.66 10.06 -3.70
CA TRP A 275 3.78 9.43 -4.40
C TRP A 275 4.62 10.47 -5.14
N GLU A 276 3.98 11.50 -5.68
CA GLU A 276 4.60 12.64 -6.35
C GLU A 276 5.44 13.49 -5.38
N SER A 277 4.94 13.81 -4.18
CA SER A 277 5.73 14.53 -3.18
C SER A 277 6.94 13.71 -2.70
N MET A 278 6.80 12.39 -2.57
CA MET A 278 7.94 11.50 -2.27
C MET A 278 8.97 11.49 -3.41
N TYR A 279 8.51 11.46 -4.66
CA TYR A 279 9.40 11.58 -5.83
C TYR A 279 10.20 12.88 -5.79
N HIS A 280 9.54 14.00 -5.53
CA HIS A 280 10.20 15.29 -5.43
C HIS A 280 11.22 15.33 -4.29
N PHE A 281 10.87 14.77 -3.13
CA PHE A 281 11.81 14.61 -2.02
C PHE A 281 13.04 13.80 -2.43
N ILE A 282 12.88 12.62 -3.02
CA ILE A 282 14.02 11.78 -3.46
C ILE A 282 14.88 12.53 -4.48
N LYS A 283 14.25 13.29 -5.38
CA LYS A 283 14.93 14.07 -6.41
C LYS A 283 15.78 15.20 -5.84
N THR A 284 15.33 15.85 -4.76
CA THR A 284 16.10 16.93 -4.12
C THR A 284 17.16 16.41 -3.16
N SER A 285 16.91 15.25 -2.55
CA SER A 285 17.74 14.72 -1.47
C SER A 285 18.86 13.81 -1.94
N SER A 286 18.98 13.55 -3.25
CA SER A 286 20.01 12.62 -3.72
C SER A 286 20.57 12.90 -5.12
N THR A 287 21.83 12.52 -5.32
CA THR A 287 22.69 12.93 -6.44
C THR A 287 22.78 11.94 -7.61
N ASP A 288 22.44 10.66 -7.44
CA ASP A 288 22.56 9.66 -8.53
C ASP A 288 21.53 8.52 -8.45
N HIS A 289 20.32 8.69 -9.02
CA HIS A 289 19.28 7.64 -8.94
C HIS A 289 18.34 7.53 -10.14
N THR A 290 18.90 7.41 -11.33
CA THR A 290 18.13 7.13 -12.56
C THR A 290 17.09 6.00 -12.41
N PRO A 291 17.37 4.85 -11.76
CA PRO A 291 16.42 3.73 -11.74
C PRO A 291 15.11 4.00 -10.99
N ILE A 292 15.13 4.66 -9.82
CA ILE A 292 13.90 4.94 -9.04
C ILE A 292 13.06 6.02 -9.72
N PHE A 293 13.71 7.01 -10.36
CA PHE A 293 13.02 8.06 -11.09
C PHE A 293 12.35 7.51 -12.34
N GLU A 294 13.08 6.72 -13.13
CA GLU A 294 12.52 6.07 -14.31
C GLU A 294 11.44 5.05 -13.95
N TYR A 295 11.55 4.37 -12.81
CA TYR A 295 10.51 3.49 -12.31
C TYR A 295 9.19 4.24 -12.13
N LEU A 296 9.18 5.28 -11.29
CA LEU A 296 7.93 5.97 -10.95
C LEU A 296 7.36 6.73 -12.15
N LYS A 297 8.21 7.39 -12.94
CA LYS A 297 7.81 8.13 -14.16
C LYS A 297 7.14 7.22 -15.21
N ASN A 298 7.59 5.98 -15.32
CA ASN A 298 7.08 5.03 -16.30
C ASN A 298 6.10 4.01 -15.71
N GLN A 299 5.76 4.11 -14.43
CA GLN A 299 4.80 3.21 -13.78
C GLN A 299 3.40 3.40 -14.35
N THR A 300 2.66 2.30 -14.48
CA THR A 300 1.30 2.29 -15.05
C THR A 300 0.30 1.67 -14.08
N LEU A 301 -0.98 2.00 -14.23
CA LEU A 301 -2.08 1.39 -13.47
C LEU A 301 -2.80 0.29 -14.29
N GLY A 302 -2.12 -0.24 -15.30
CA GLY A 302 -2.68 -1.14 -16.30
C GLY A 302 -3.53 -0.40 -17.34
N TYR A 303 -4.58 -1.04 -17.81
CA TYR A 303 -5.43 -0.55 -18.91
C TYR A 303 -6.86 -0.25 -18.46
N THR A 304 -7.53 0.68 -19.15
CA THR A 304 -8.98 0.92 -19.01
C THR A 304 -9.78 -0.24 -19.60
N SER A 305 -11.09 -0.27 -19.35
CA SER A 305 -12.00 -1.20 -20.02
C SER A 305 -12.02 -1.06 -21.54
N SER A 306 -11.64 0.11 -22.08
CA SER A 306 -11.48 0.34 -23.52
C SER A 306 -10.08 0.00 -24.04
N GLY A 307 -9.22 -0.59 -23.20
CA GLY A 307 -7.86 -0.99 -23.55
C GLY A 307 -6.87 0.16 -23.62
N LYS A 308 -7.16 1.38 -23.12
CA LYS A 308 -6.21 2.49 -23.09
C LYS A 308 -5.29 2.38 -21.87
N LEU A 309 -3.98 2.55 -22.05
CA LEU A 309 -3.01 2.53 -20.96
C LEU A 309 -3.28 3.67 -19.97
N LYS A 310 -3.25 3.37 -18.67
CA LYS A 310 -3.41 4.32 -17.58
C LYS A 310 -2.05 4.64 -16.97
N MET A 311 -1.72 5.92 -16.93
CA MET A 311 -0.53 6.40 -16.23
C MET A 311 -0.67 6.21 -14.73
N GLY A 312 0.44 5.84 -14.07
CA GLY A 312 0.60 5.80 -12.62
C GLY A 312 0.45 7.18 -12.04
N TYR A 313 1.44 8.02 -12.28
CA TYR A 313 1.69 9.28 -11.59
C TYR A 313 1.87 10.42 -12.59
N ARG A 314 1.66 11.66 -12.14
CA ARG A 314 1.86 12.87 -12.95
C ARG A 314 3.17 13.54 -12.51
N LEU A 315 4.27 13.18 -13.16
CA LEU A 315 5.64 13.58 -12.80
C LEU A 315 6.34 14.36 -13.91
#